data_AF-A0AAD7F888-F1
#
_entry.id   AF-A0AAD7F888-F1
#
_cell.length_a   1.000
_cell.length_b   1.000
_cell.length_c   1.000
_cell.angle_alpha   90.00
_cell.angle_beta   90.00
_cell.angle_gamma   90.00
#
_symmetry.space_group_name_H-M   'P 1'
#
loop_
_entity.id
_entity.type
_entity.pdbx_description
1 polymer ?
#
loop_
_entity_poly.entity_id
_entity_poly.type
_entity_poly.pdbx_seq_one_letter_code
_entity_poly.pdbx_strand_id
1 'polypeptide(L)'
;RNRPIGDLYAMNAELALQSAQPYPGDEEFNEQDCFGNRRFTVHRASSTEHAIMDSEGLDNVLIASILLEDPNFTLSLWYAHQRQEAMGLELWDTERFLGLGDAF
;
A
#
# COMPACT_ATOMS: atom_id res chain seq x y z
N ARG A 1 -8.17 -20.35 -9.29
CA ARG A 1 -8.63 -19.29 -8.34
C ARG A 1 -9.51 -18.33 -9.13
N ASN A 2 -10.82 -18.35 -8.93
CA ASN A 2 -11.74 -17.38 -9.55
C ASN A 2 -11.62 -16.07 -8.79
N ARG A 3 -11.00 -15.04 -9.38
CA ARG A 3 -11.27 -13.66 -8.97
C ARG A 3 -12.68 -13.35 -9.47
N PRO A 4 -13.67 -13.05 -8.61
CA PRO A 4 -14.90 -12.46 -9.13
C PRO A 4 -14.50 -11.18 -9.87
N ILE A 5 -15.01 -11.02 -11.09
CA ILE A 5 -14.95 -9.74 -11.79
C ILE A 5 -15.53 -8.70 -10.82
N GLY A 6 -14.72 -7.76 -10.31
CA GLY A 6 -15.22 -6.62 -9.55
C GLY A 6 -14.93 -6.55 -8.04
N ASP A 7 -13.83 -7.09 -7.52
CA ASP A 7 -13.32 -6.63 -6.20
C ASP A 7 -12.67 -5.25 -6.37
N LEU A 8 -13.51 -4.22 -6.43
CA LEU A 8 -13.10 -2.82 -6.63
C LEU A 8 -12.20 -2.33 -5.49
N TYR A 9 -12.37 -2.84 -4.28
CA TYR A 9 -11.52 -2.48 -3.14
C TYR A 9 -10.09 -3.01 -3.33
N ALA A 10 -9.94 -4.26 -3.76
CA ALA A 10 -8.62 -4.81 -4.08
C ALA A 10 -7.96 -4.04 -5.25
N MET A 11 -8.72 -3.72 -6.31
CA MET A 11 -8.19 -2.97 -7.45
C MET A 11 -7.77 -1.54 -7.08
N ASN A 12 -8.59 -0.84 -6.30
CA ASN A 12 -8.26 0.49 -5.80
C ASN A 12 -7.06 0.45 -4.83
N ALA A 13 -6.98 -0.59 -4.01
CA ALA A 13 -5.85 -0.81 -3.12
C ALA A 13 -4.54 -1.01 -3.90
N GLU A 14 -4.53 -1.85 -4.94
CA GLU A 14 -3.38 -2.02 -5.84
C GLU A 14 -2.94 -0.68 -6.46
N LEU A 15 -3.90 0.10 -6.98
CA LEU A 15 -3.61 1.40 -7.60
C LEU A 15 -3.05 2.41 -6.59
N ALA A 16 -3.69 2.52 -5.42
CA ALA A 16 -3.28 3.44 -4.37
C ALA A 16 -1.88 3.08 -3.86
N LEU A 17 -1.60 1.78 -3.67
CA LEU A 17 -0.30 1.33 -3.21
C LEU A 17 0.78 1.58 -4.26
N GLN A 18 0.50 1.25 -5.53
CA GLN A 18 1.44 1.46 -6.63
C GLN A 18 1.78 2.95 -6.82
N SER A 19 0.79 3.84 -6.70
CA SER A 19 0.94 5.28 -6.97
C SER A 19 1.64 6.03 -5.84
N ALA A 20 1.65 5.48 -4.63
CA ALA A 20 2.25 6.12 -3.45
C ALA A 20 3.71 5.68 -3.19
N GLN A 21 4.30 4.92 -4.10
CA GLN A 21 5.73 4.62 -4.05
C GLN A 21 6.59 5.89 -4.20
N PRO A 22 7.81 5.92 -3.65
CA PRO A 22 8.44 4.86 -2.87
C PRO A 22 7.93 4.76 -1.43
N TYR A 23 8.02 3.57 -0.87
CA TYR A 23 7.82 3.26 0.55
C TYR A 23 9.14 3.30 1.32
N PRO A 24 9.10 3.49 2.67
CA PRO A 24 10.29 3.43 3.51
C PRO A 24 11.13 2.18 3.21
N GLY A 25 12.40 2.39 2.91
CA GLY A 25 13.37 1.34 2.59
C GLY A 25 13.47 0.89 1.14
N ASP A 26 12.68 1.45 0.22
CA ASP A 26 12.90 1.21 -1.21
C ASP A 26 14.22 1.85 -1.65
N GLU A 27 14.93 1.18 -2.55
CA GLU A 27 16.03 1.79 -3.31
C GLU A 27 15.47 2.84 -4.30
N GLU A 28 16.27 3.84 -4.69
CA GLU A 28 15.81 5.02 -5.45
C GLU A 28 14.81 4.69 -6.57
N PHE A 29 13.62 5.30 -6.48
CA PHE A 29 12.50 5.08 -7.38
C PHE A 29 12.82 5.53 -8.80
N ASN A 30 12.79 4.61 -9.76
CA ASN A 30 12.81 4.97 -11.18
C ASN A 30 11.39 5.31 -11.64
N GLU A 31 11.11 6.61 -11.83
CA GLU A 31 9.81 7.12 -12.28
C GLU A 31 9.32 6.49 -13.59
N GLN A 32 10.20 5.91 -14.42
CA GLN A 32 9.80 5.20 -15.64
C GLN A 32 9.06 3.87 -15.38
N ASP A 33 9.13 3.29 -14.18
CA ASP A 33 8.56 1.96 -13.89
C ASP A 33 7.21 1.98 -13.16
N CYS A 34 6.64 3.16 -12.90
CA CYS A 34 5.39 3.34 -12.14
C CYS A 34 4.21 2.48 -12.64
N PHE A 35 4.16 2.11 -13.92
CA PHE A 35 3.18 1.17 -14.48
C PHE A 35 3.79 -0.03 -15.21
N GLY A 36 5.12 -0.07 -15.38
CA GLY A 36 5.84 -1.12 -16.11
C GLY A 36 5.95 -2.40 -15.29
N ASN A 37 6.20 -2.28 -13.98
CA ASN A 37 6.31 -3.40 -13.06
C ASN A 37 5.28 -3.27 -11.93
N ARG A 38 4.25 -4.13 -11.95
CA ARG A 38 3.22 -4.14 -10.89
C ARG A 38 3.80 -4.79 -9.64
N ARG A 39 4.16 -3.96 -8.66
CA ARG A 39 4.72 -4.41 -7.39
C ARG A 39 3.68 -5.04 -6.47
N PHE A 40 2.49 -4.45 -6.44
CA PHE A 40 1.44 -4.86 -5.53
C PHE A 40 0.42 -5.78 -6.20
N THR A 41 0.04 -6.83 -5.48
CA THR A 41 -1.16 -7.61 -5.77
C THR A 41 -2.01 -7.68 -4.51
N VAL A 42 -3.28 -7.29 -4.62
CA VAL A 42 -4.24 -7.35 -3.52
C VAL A 42 -5.34 -8.32 -3.89
N HIS A 43 -5.70 -9.20 -2.94
CA HIS A 43 -6.81 -10.11 -3.14
C HIS A 43 -7.52 -10.41 -1.85
N ARG A 44 -8.82 -10.70 -1.94
CA ARG A 44 -9.61 -11.13 -0.81
C ARG A 44 -9.09 -12.49 -0.30
N ALA A 45 -8.66 -12.51 0.96
CA ALA A 45 -8.13 -13.70 1.62
C ALA A 45 -9.23 -14.44 2.39
N SER A 46 -10.18 -13.70 2.97
CA SER A 46 -11.32 -14.22 3.72
C SER A 46 -12.55 -13.33 3.56
N SER A 47 -13.65 -13.64 4.25
CA SER A 47 -14.83 -12.77 4.30
C SER A 47 -14.54 -11.41 4.94
N THR A 48 -13.49 -11.30 5.76
CA THR A 48 -13.19 -10.12 6.58
C THR A 48 -11.85 -9.47 6.25
N GLU A 49 -11.03 -10.10 5.41
CA GLU A 49 -9.66 -9.65 5.16
C GLU A 49 -9.26 -9.73 3.68
N HIS A 50 -8.37 -8.81 3.32
CA HIS A 50 -7.59 -8.82 2.09
C HIS A 50 -6.12 -9.08 2.43
N ALA A 51 -5.42 -9.73 1.51
CA ALA A 51 -3.97 -9.91 1.56
C ALA A 51 -3.32 -8.97 0.53
N ILE A 52 -2.31 -8.24 1.00
CA ILE A 52 -1.43 -7.38 0.21
C ILE A 52 -0.12 -8.13 0.01
N MET A 53 0.22 -8.36 -1.25
CA MET A 53 1.49 -8.97 -1.65
C MET A 53 2.35 -7.87 -2.27
N ASP A 54 3.57 -7.70 -1.77
CA ASP A 54 4.55 -6.72 -2.24
C ASP A 54 5.78 -7.49 -2.75
N SER A 55 6.06 -7.40 -4.05
CA SER A 55 7.20 -8.12 -4.66
C SER A 55 8.58 -7.57 -4.24
N GLU A 56 8.63 -6.42 -3.59
CA GLU A 56 9.86 -5.71 -3.21
C GLU A 56 9.93 -5.43 -1.70
N GLY A 57 9.06 -6.05 -0.92
CA GLY A 57 8.90 -5.70 0.49
C GLY A 57 8.41 -6.82 1.36
N LEU A 58 7.36 -6.53 2.12
CA LEU A 58 6.86 -7.41 3.17
C LEU A 58 6.24 -8.67 2.58
N ASP A 59 6.49 -9.80 3.25
CA ASP A 59 5.74 -11.01 3.00
C ASP A 59 4.29 -10.81 3.45
N ASN A 60 3.35 -10.95 2.50
CA ASN A 60 1.90 -11.08 2.69
C ASN A 60 1.31 -10.38 3.93
N VAL A 61 1.01 -9.09 3.80
CA VAL A 61 0.37 -8.32 4.86
C VAL A 61 -1.14 -8.49 4.79
N LEU A 62 -1.77 -8.88 5.90
CA LEU A 62 -3.23 -8.93 6.02
C LEU A 62 -3.78 -7.56 6.45
N ILE A 63 -4.87 -7.16 5.81
CA ILE A 63 -5.63 -5.97 6.16
C ILE A 63 -7.12 -6.32 6.29
N ALA A 64 -7.79 -5.75 7.30
CA ALA A 64 -9.22 -5.89 7.45
C ALA A 64 -9.95 -5.22 6.27
N SER A 65 -10.87 -5.95 5.62
CA SER A 65 -11.60 -5.45 4.44
C SER A 65 -12.36 -4.16 4.73
N ILE A 66 -12.89 -4.01 5.94
CA ILE A 66 -13.63 -2.80 6.36
C ILE A 66 -12.78 -1.52 6.30
N LEU A 67 -11.45 -1.62 6.40
CA LEU A 67 -10.56 -0.48 6.25
C LEU A 67 -10.43 -0.06 4.78
N LEU A 68 -10.43 -1.01 3.85
CA LEU A 68 -10.45 -0.71 2.41
C LEU A 68 -11.80 -0.13 1.95
N GLU A 69 -12.85 -0.35 2.73
CA GLU A 69 -14.19 0.21 2.50
C GLU A 69 -14.34 1.64 3.04
N ASP A 70 -13.49 2.07 3.97
CA ASP A 70 -13.55 3.40 4.58
C ASP A 70 -12.80 4.44 3.72
N PRO A 71 -13.49 5.45 3.16
CA PRO A 71 -12.85 6.49 2.36
C PRO A 71 -11.89 7.40 3.14
N ASN A 72 -11.95 7.40 4.47
CA ASN A 72 -11.04 8.19 5.31
C ASN A 72 -9.77 7.43 5.67
N PHE A 73 -9.70 6.13 5.36
CA PHE A 73 -8.55 5.31 5.64
C PHE A 73 -7.47 5.50 4.56
N THR A 74 -6.29 5.99 4.98
CA THR A 74 -5.14 6.18 4.08
C THR A 74 -4.31 4.91 4.00
N LEU A 75 -4.66 4.02 3.07
CA LEU A 75 -3.99 2.73 2.87
C LEU A 75 -2.48 2.84 2.67
N SER A 76 -2.02 3.79 1.86
CA SER A 76 -0.60 3.99 1.56
C SER A 76 0.19 4.36 2.81
N LEU A 77 -0.32 5.29 3.63
CA LEU A 77 0.32 5.68 4.89
C LEU A 77 0.36 4.52 5.88
N TRP A 78 -0.76 3.80 6.03
CA TRP A 78 -0.81 2.61 6.88
C TRP A 78 0.24 1.57 6.43
N TYR A 79 0.36 1.31 5.14
CA TYR A 79 1.34 0.36 4.61
C TYR A 79 2.78 0.84 4.80
N ALA A 80 3.04 2.14 4.62
CA ALA A 80 4.36 2.73 4.89
C ALA A 80 4.78 2.51 6.35
N HIS A 81 3.86 2.63 7.31
CA HIS A 81 4.13 2.31 8.70
C HIS A 81 4.47 0.83 8.91
N GLN A 82 3.73 -0.09 8.28
CA GLN A 82 4.04 -1.53 8.34
C GLN A 82 5.47 -1.82 7.84
N ARG A 83 5.86 -1.20 6.72
CA ARG A 83 7.22 -1.31 6.15
C ARG A 83 8.29 -0.79 7.11
N GLN A 84 8.06 0.38 7.68
CA GLN A 84 9.00 1.01 8.59
C GLN A 84 9.21 0.19 9.87
N GLU A 85 8.12 -0.33 10.45
CA GLU A 85 8.18 -1.21 11.63
C GLU A 85 8.94 -2.50 11.35
N ALA A 86 8.66 -3.15 10.21
CA ALA A 86 9.33 -4.39 9.82
C ALA A 86 10.84 -4.21 9.58
N MET A 87 11.26 -3.01 9.15
CA MET A 87 12.68 -2.67 8.98
C MET A 87 13.36 -2.24 10.28
N GLY A 88 12.62 -2.04 11.37
CA GLY A 88 13.17 -1.47 12.61
C GLY A 88 13.68 -0.04 12.44
N LEU A 89 13.14 0.71 11.47
CA LEU A 89 13.41 2.14 11.33
C LEU A 89 12.63 2.89 12.43
N GLU A 90 13.28 3.82 13.12
CA GLU A 90 12.60 4.69 14.09
C GLU A 90 11.42 5.41 13.43
N LEU A 91 10.33 5.63 14.18
CA LEU A 91 9.12 6.28 13.65
C LEU A 91 9.48 7.61 13.01
N TRP A 92 9.33 7.73 11.69
CA TRP A 92 9.47 9.02 11.02
C TRP A 92 8.37 9.94 11.53
N ASP A 93 8.76 11.07 12.13
CA ASP A 93 7.85 12.08 12.63
C ASP A 93 6.86 12.48 11.53
N THR A 94 5.59 12.11 11.72
CA THR A 94 4.49 12.29 10.78
C THR A 94 4.22 13.75 10.40
N GLU A 95 4.79 14.72 11.12
CA GLU A 95 4.72 16.15 10.80
C GLU A 95 5.42 16.51 9.48
N ARG A 96 6.38 15.70 9.02
CA ARG A 96 7.15 16.02 7.81
C ARG A 96 6.38 15.78 6.50
N PHE A 97 5.34 14.94 6.51
CA PHE A 97 4.49 14.67 5.34
C PHE A 97 3.26 15.58 5.26
N LEU A 98 2.69 16.01 6.40
CA LEU A 98 1.59 16.97 6.41
C LEU A 98 2.01 18.38 5.93
N GLY A 99 3.31 18.68 5.91
CA GLY A 99 3.86 19.90 5.32
C GLY A 99 4.02 19.89 3.79
N LEU A 100 3.72 18.77 3.11
CA LEU A 100 3.79 18.64 1.64
C LEU A 100 2.41 18.61 0.97
N GLY A 101 1.32 18.70 1.75
CA GLY A 101 -0.06 18.79 1.24
C GLY A 101 -0.47 20.17 0.69
N ASP A 102 0.39 21.19 0.83
CA ASP A 102 0.12 22.56 0.37
C ASP A 102 0.80 22.90 -0.98
N ALA A 103 1.28 21.90 -1.71
CA ALA A 103 1.76 22.07 -3.08
C ALA A 103 1.16 20.98 -3.97
N PHE A 104 0.04 21.32 -4.62
CA PHE A 104 -0.50 20.93 -5.93
C PHE A 104 -2.01 20.69 -5.90
#